data_AF-A0AAD7MZ20-F1
#
_entry.id   AF-A0AAD7MZ20-F1
#
_cell.length_a   1.000
_cell.length_b   1.000
_cell.length_c   1.000
_cell.angle_alpha   90.00
_cell.angle_beta   90.00
_cell.angle_gamma   90.00
#
_symmetry.space_group_name_H-M   'P 1'
#
loop_
_entity.id
_entity.type
_entity.pdbx_description
1 polymer ?
#
loop_
_entity_poly.entity_id
_entity_poly.type
_entity_poly.pdbx_seq_one_letter_code
_entity_poly.pdbx_strand_id
1 'polypeptide(L)'
;MTYTSGLAPIVTVTGPGNLHHLSYASNGGIPNVVGKIPTMATTGAYNTTNFLLGFSYTYTGYAFYWDGTGPAFWRVEDSPFTEPVGTSWASATGVPYGSEIVLGLNVEAQVASAENRDNEVTVFFIPDGLN
;
A
#
# COMPACT_ATOMS: atom_id res chain seq x y z
N MET A 1 -20.50 -2.68 -17.80
CA MET A 1 -19.05 -2.48 -17.79
C MET A 1 -18.52 -3.42 -16.74
N THR A 2 -17.84 -4.48 -17.15
CA THR A 2 -17.51 -5.63 -16.29
C THR A 2 -16.03 -5.52 -15.96
N TYR A 3 -15.71 -5.25 -14.70
CA TYR A 3 -14.36 -4.99 -14.22
C TYR A 3 -13.64 -6.32 -13.97
N THR A 4 -12.44 -6.49 -14.54
CA THR A 4 -11.58 -7.67 -14.37
C THR A 4 -10.16 -7.20 -14.06
N SER A 5 -9.56 -7.78 -13.00
CA SER A 5 -8.20 -7.58 -12.44
C SER A 5 -7.84 -6.18 -11.93
N GLY A 6 -7.74 -6.09 -10.59
CA GLY A 6 -6.71 -5.35 -9.84
C GLY A 6 -6.70 -3.83 -9.94
N LEU A 7 -7.45 -3.14 -9.07
CA LEU A 7 -7.19 -1.72 -8.81
C LEU A 7 -5.76 -1.58 -8.27
N ALA A 8 -4.93 -0.79 -8.95
CA ALA A 8 -3.59 -0.46 -8.47
C ALA A 8 -3.64 0.90 -7.76
N PRO A 9 -3.76 0.95 -6.41
CA PRO A 9 -3.83 2.22 -5.73
C PRO A 9 -2.48 2.92 -5.82
N ILE A 10 -2.54 4.20 -6.13
CA ILE A 10 -1.41 5.11 -6.07
C ILE A 10 -1.43 5.73 -4.68
N VAL A 11 -0.34 5.54 -3.93
CA VAL A 11 -0.15 6.13 -2.61
C VAL A 11 0.86 7.26 -2.71
N THR A 12 0.44 8.45 -2.34
CA THR A 12 1.25 9.67 -2.29
C THR A 12 1.55 9.97 -0.83
N VAL A 13 2.82 9.98 -0.44
CA VAL A 13 3.26 10.29 0.92
C VAL A 13 4.13 11.54 0.93
N THR A 14 4.12 12.29 2.02
CA THR A 14 5.00 13.44 2.22
C THR A 14 5.92 13.22 3.42
N GLY A 15 7.22 13.52 3.25
CA GLY A 15 8.21 13.44 4.32
C GLY A 15 8.84 12.06 4.52
N PRO A 16 9.82 11.97 5.44
CA PRO A 16 10.44 10.71 5.82
C PRO A 16 9.47 9.83 6.60
N GLY A 17 9.54 8.53 6.35
CA GLY A 17 8.72 7.52 7.02
C GLY A 17 8.83 6.15 6.36
N ASN A 18 7.88 5.28 6.66
CA ASN A 18 7.79 3.94 6.10
C ASN A 18 6.38 3.70 5.55
N LEU A 19 6.30 3.26 4.30
CA LEU A 19 5.09 2.66 3.78
C LEU A 19 5.14 1.16 4.09
N HIS A 20 4.26 0.72 4.97
CA HIS A 20 4.10 -0.68 5.31
C HIS A 20 3.09 -1.34 4.39
N HIS A 21 3.35 -2.58 3.99
CA HIS A 21 2.50 -3.37 3.11
C HIS A 21 2.42 -4.81 3.62
N LEU A 22 1.21 -5.36 3.58
CA LEU A 22 0.88 -6.72 3.98
C LEU A 22 0.12 -7.39 2.83
N SER A 23 0.57 -8.56 2.41
CA SER A 23 -0.17 -9.48 1.55
C SER A 23 -0.62 -10.68 2.38
N TYR A 24 -1.89 -11.05 2.34
CA TYR A 24 -2.45 -12.08 3.21
C TYR A 24 -3.52 -12.94 2.53
N ALA A 25 -3.87 -14.05 3.19
CA ALA A 25 -4.83 -15.05 2.72
C ALA A 25 -4.45 -15.63 1.35
N SER A 26 -3.34 -16.39 1.33
CA SER A 26 -2.85 -17.06 0.12
C SER A 26 -3.79 -18.15 -0.39
N ASN A 27 -3.99 -18.20 -1.71
CA ASN A 27 -4.69 -19.29 -2.40
C ASN A 27 -3.92 -20.62 -2.37
N GLY A 28 -2.62 -20.60 -2.07
CA GLY A 28 -1.73 -21.78 -2.08
C GLY A 28 -1.21 -22.19 -0.71
N GLY A 29 -1.73 -21.62 0.38
CA GLY A 29 -1.26 -21.91 1.75
C GLY A 29 0.12 -21.33 2.07
N ILE A 30 0.58 -20.33 1.31
CA ILE A 30 1.82 -19.62 1.57
C ILE A 30 1.62 -18.68 2.77
N PRO A 31 2.62 -18.52 3.65
CA PRO A 31 2.55 -17.56 4.76
C PRO A 31 2.20 -16.15 4.30
N ASN A 32 1.53 -15.38 5.17
CA ASN A 32 1.36 -13.94 4.92
C ASN A 32 2.72 -13.27 4.81
N VAL A 33 2.80 -12.20 4.04
CA VAL A 33 4.05 -11.46 3.84
C VAL A 33 3.83 -10.02 4.24
N VAL A 34 4.67 -9.52 5.13
CA VAL A 34 4.71 -8.11 5.52
C VAL A 34 6.05 -7.53 5.12
N GLY A 35 6.07 -6.29 4.67
CA GLY A 35 7.31 -5.56 4.53
C GLY A 35 7.07 -4.06 4.52
N LYS A 36 8.15 -3.31 4.56
CA LYS A 36 8.10 -1.85 4.43
C LYS A 36 9.10 -1.32 3.43
N ILE A 37 8.80 -0.13 2.92
CA ILE A 37 9.70 0.67 2.10
C ILE A 37 9.88 2.03 2.77
N PRO A 38 11.11 2.40 3.12
CA PRO A 38 11.38 3.71 3.70
C PRO A 38 11.35 4.80 2.63
N THR A 39 10.83 5.98 2.95
CA THR A 39 11.15 7.23 2.24
C THR A 39 12.24 7.96 3.00
N MET A 40 13.27 8.40 2.28
CA MET A 40 14.28 9.30 2.83
C MET A 40 13.81 10.74 2.64
N ALA A 41 14.21 11.63 3.55
CA ALA A 41 13.99 13.07 3.35
C ALA A 41 14.72 13.52 2.08
N THR A 42 14.01 13.75 0.98
CA THR A 42 14.55 14.47 -0.17
C THR A 42 14.52 15.96 0.18
N THR A 43 15.66 16.47 0.65
CA THR A 43 15.89 17.90 0.82
C THR A 43 15.68 18.61 -0.52
N GLY A 44 14.58 19.35 -0.68
CA GLY A 44 14.29 20.10 -1.90
C GLY A 44 12.79 20.23 -2.21
N ALA A 45 12.49 20.69 -3.44
CA ALA A 45 11.14 20.98 -3.94
C ALA A 45 10.22 19.75 -4.10
N TYR A 46 10.74 18.54 -3.85
CA TYR A 46 10.02 17.27 -4.02
C TYR A 46 10.10 16.47 -2.70
N ASN A 47 9.28 16.83 -1.72
CA ASN A 47 9.13 16.11 -0.44
C ASN A 47 8.04 15.02 -0.51
N THR A 48 7.59 14.69 -1.72
CA THR A 48 6.47 13.80 -1.98
C THR A 48 6.97 12.57 -2.74
N THR A 49 6.56 11.38 -2.31
CA THR A 49 6.86 10.11 -2.98
C THR A 49 5.56 9.44 -3.40
N ASN A 50 5.48 9.00 -4.65
CA ASN A 50 4.35 8.24 -5.19
C ASN A 50 4.73 6.76 -5.31
N PHE A 51 3.86 5.91 -4.80
CA PHE A 51 3.99 4.46 -4.79
C PHE A 51 2.82 3.85 -5.55
N LEU A 52 3.10 3.01 -6.53
CA LEU A 52 2.08 2.15 -7.14
C LEU A 52 2.09 0.81 -6.40
N LEU A 53 0.99 0.50 -5.72
CA LEU A 53 0.84 -0.78 -5.04
C LEU A 53 0.25 -1.82 -6.00
N GLY A 54 0.99 -2.90 -6.20
CA GLY A 54 0.59 -4.02 -7.05
C GLY A 54 0.12 -5.22 -6.23
N PHE A 55 -0.69 -6.06 -6.89
CA PHE A 55 -1.21 -7.28 -6.31
C PHE A 55 -0.45 -8.51 -6.83
N SER A 56 -0.07 -9.41 -5.93
CA SER A 56 0.34 -10.76 -6.31
C SER A 56 -0.87 -11.66 -6.35
N TYR A 57 -1.13 -12.31 -7.49
CA TYR A 57 -2.22 -13.29 -7.70
C TYR A 57 -2.24 -14.46 -6.70
N THR A 58 -1.15 -14.63 -5.96
CA THR A 58 -0.97 -15.64 -4.92
C THR A 58 -1.80 -15.35 -3.65
N TYR A 59 -2.07 -14.08 -3.35
CA TYR A 59 -2.81 -13.64 -2.16
C TYR A 59 -4.23 -13.24 -2.54
N THR A 60 -5.12 -13.00 -1.56
CA THR A 60 -6.50 -12.55 -1.80
C THR A 60 -6.85 -11.28 -1.05
N GLY A 61 -5.94 -10.75 -0.25
CA GLY A 61 -6.05 -9.44 0.35
C GLY A 61 -4.69 -8.80 0.48
N TYR A 62 -4.68 -7.47 0.43
CA TYR A 62 -3.54 -6.70 0.88
C TYR A 62 -3.99 -5.49 1.69
N ALA A 63 -3.11 -5.02 2.55
CA ALA A 63 -3.32 -3.85 3.37
C ALA A 63 -2.03 -3.05 3.47
N PHE A 64 -2.15 -1.74 3.63
CA PHE A 64 -1.02 -0.86 3.77
C PHE A 64 -1.33 0.28 4.75
N TYR A 65 -0.29 0.81 5.36
CA TYR A 65 -0.40 1.98 6.22
C TYR A 65 0.89 2.81 6.13
N TRP A 66 0.77 4.08 6.47
CA TRP A 66 1.87 5.02 6.49
C TRP A 66 2.30 5.32 7.92
N ASP A 67 3.59 5.16 8.19
CA ASP A 67 4.26 5.57 9.43
C ASP A 67 5.33 6.62 9.10
N GLY A 68 4.93 7.88 9.06
CA GLY A 68 5.86 8.97 8.76
C GLY A 68 5.39 10.32 9.26
N THR A 69 6.24 11.32 9.06
CA THR A 69 6.06 12.65 9.67
C THR A 69 5.04 13.54 8.95
N GLY A 70 4.79 13.30 7.66
CA GLY A 70 3.81 14.03 6.87
C GLY A 70 2.59 13.18 6.50
N PRO A 71 1.60 13.79 5.82
CA PRO A 71 0.39 13.09 5.42
C PRO A 71 0.66 12.05 4.33
N ALA A 72 -0.23 11.07 4.24
CA ALA A 72 -0.28 10.11 3.15
C ALA A 72 -1.72 9.96 2.65
N PHE A 73 -1.87 9.96 1.33
CA PHE A 73 -3.13 9.80 0.65
C PHE A 73 -3.04 8.71 -0.39
N TRP A 74 -4.15 8.05 -0.68
CA TRP A 74 -4.25 7.07 -1.75
C TRP A 74 -5.39 7.43 -2.70
N ARG A 75 -5.26 6.99 -3.95
CA ARG A 75 -6.33 7.03 -4.96
C ARG A 75 -6.27 5.81 -5.86
N VAL A 76 -7.38 5.48 -6.50
CA VAL A 76 -7.41 4.54 -7.62
C VAL A 76 -7.06 5.28 -8.90
N GLU A 77 -5.97 4.92 -9.57
CA GLU A 77 -5.62 5.37 -10.93
C GLU A 77 -5.93 6.87 -11.22
N ASP A 78 -6.84 7.13 -12.15
CA ASP A 78 -7.28 8.45 -12.63
C ASP A 78 -8.40 9.07 -11.78
N SER A 79 -8.73 8.48 -10.62
CA SER A 79 -9.71 9.04 -9.70
C SER A 79 -9.28 10.44 -9.25
N PRO A 80 -10.15 11.47 -9.35
CA PRO A 80 -9.86 12.79 -8.82
C PRO A 80 -9.95 12.83 -7.28
N PHE A 81 -10.45 11.76 -6.66
CA PHE A 81 -10.66 11.67 -5.23
C PHE A 81 -9.49 10.96 -4.56
N THR A 82 -8.96 11.60 -3.52
CA THR A 82 -7.93 11.05 -2.65
C THR A 82 -8.47 10.83 -1.26
N GLU A 83 -8.07 9.73 -0.64
CA GLU A 83 -8.45 9.36 0.72
C GLU A 83 -7.21 9.20 1.61
N PRO A 84 -7.31 9.46 2.93
CA PRO A 84 -6.17 9.28 3.82
C PRO A 84 -5.77 7.81 3.91
N VAL A 85 -4.47 7.57 3.99
CA VAL A 85 -3.92 6.23 4.26
C VAL A 85 -4.03 5.94 5.76
N GLY A 86 -4.23 4.67 6.09
CA GLY A 86 -4.18 4.18 7.46
C GLY A 86 -2.84 4.49 8.15
N THR A 87 -2.84 4.50 9.48
CA THR A 87 -1.66 4.86 10.29
C THR A 87 -1.13 3.71 11.14
N SER A 88 -1.76 2.54 11.10
CA SER A 88 -1.35 1.34 11.84
C SER A 88 -2.01 0.09 11.26
N TRP A 89 -1.59 -1.10 11.69
CA TRP A 89 -2.29 -2.34 11.34
C TRP A 89 -3.69 -2.47 11.96
N ALA A 90 -3.98 -1.75 13.05
CA ALA A 90 -5.32 -1.69 13.62
C ALA A 90 -6.29 -0.83 12.79
N SER A 91 -5.75 -0.01 11.89
CA SER A 91 -6.48 0.97 11.09
C SER A 91 -5.83 1.13 9.70
N ALA A 92 -5.53 0.00 9.04
CA ALA A 92 -4.83 -0.02 7.77
C ALA A 92 -5.80 0.24 6.62
N THR A 93 -5.28 0.77 5.51
CA THR A 93 -6.01 0.83 4.25
C THR A 93 -5.95 -0.54 3.60
N GLY A 94 -7.10 -1.22 3.53
CA GLY A 94 -7.20 -2.58 3.00
C GLY A 94 -7.97 -2.62 1.69
N VAL A 95 -7.50 -3.45 0.77
CA VAL A 95 -8.13 -3.67 -0.53
C VAL A 95 -8.32 -5.18 -0.73
N PRO A 96 -9.55 -5.68 -0.58
CA PRO A 96 -9.86 -7.08 -0.86
C PRO A 96 -9.72 -7.38 -2.36
N TYR A 97 -9.27 -8.59 -2.70
CA TYR A 97 -9.23 -9.02 -4.09
C TYR A 97 -10.65 -9.03 -4.70
N GLY A 98 -10.79 -8.43 -5.88
CA GLY A 98 -12.07 -8.31 -6.59
C GLY A 98 -13.04 -7.29 -5.99
N SER A 99 -12.60 -6.48 -5.02
CA SER A 99 -13.37 -5.37 -4.46
C SER A 99 -12.92 -4.05 -5.07
N GLU A 100 -13.88 -3.21 -5.45
CA GLU A 100 -13.63 -1.80 -5.76
C GLU A 100 -13.58 -0.93 -4.50
N ILE A 101 -13.92 -1.51 -3.36
CA ILE A 101 -14.02 -0.83 -2.09
C ILE A 101 -12.71 -0.98 -1.35
N VAL A 102 -12.09 0.16 -1.07
CA VAL A 102 -10.99 0.29 -0.13
C VAL A 102 -11.58 0.68 1.23
N LEU A 103 -11.16 -0.02 2.28
CA LEU A 103 -11.71 0.12 3.62
C LEU A 103 -10.61 0.32 4.65
N GLY A 104 -10.92 1.04 5.73
CA GLY A 104 -10.15 0.94 6.96
C GLY A 104 -10.37 -0.42 7.61
N LEU A 105 -9.33 -1.21 7.81
CA LEU A 105 -9.38 -2.57 8.36
C LEU A 105 -8.39 -2.74 9.52
N ASN A 106 -8.76 -3.53 10.53
CA ASN A 106 -7.81 -4.12 11.47
C ASN A 106 -7.30 -5.45 10.89
N VAL A 107 -5.98 -5.53 10.67
CA VAL A 107 -5.28 -6.72 10.14
C VAL A 107 -4.17 -7.23 11.08
N GLU A 108 -4.20 -6.86 12.37
CA GLU A 108 -3.16 -7.23 13.35
C GLU A 108 -2.98 -8.76 13.47
N ALA A 109 -4.08 -9.52 13.39
CA ALA A 109 -4.04 -10.98 13.47
C ALA A 109 -3.27 -11.60 12.29
N GLN A 110 -3.33 -10.98 11.11
CA GLN A 110 -2.70 -11.45 9.89
C GLN A 110 -1.20 -11.15 9.88
N VAL A 111 -0.79 -10.09 10.58
CA VAL A 111 0.62 -9.70 10.75
C VAL A 111 1.34 -10.62 11.74
N ALA A 112 0.65 -11.14 12.75
CA ALA A 112 1.26 -11.96 13.80
C ALA A 112 1.99 -13.22 13.27
N SER A 113 1.54 -13.76 12.12
CA SER A 113 2.13 -14.91 11.45
C SER A 113 2.80 -14.57 10.12
N ALA A 114 3.04 -13.29 9.83
CA ALA A 114 3.60 -12.86 8.56
C ALA A 114 5.13 -12.99 8.53
N GLU A 115 5.67 -13.47 7.41
CA GLU A 115 7.09 -13.42 7.13
C GLU A 115 7.48 -11.98 6.77
N ASN A 116 8.58 -11.49 7.36
CA ASN A 116 9.12 -10.17 7.04
C ASN A 116 9.89 -10.22 5.70
N ARG A 117 9.57 -9.28 4.81
CA ARG A 117 10.13 -9.05 3.49
C ARG A 117 10.44 -7.58 3.28
N ASP A 118 10.98 -6.91 4.29
CA ASP A 118 11.37 -5.51 4.22
C ASP A 118 12.31 -5.26 3.02
N ASN A 119 12.03 -4.21 2.23
CA ASN A 119 12.72 -3.88 0.98
C ASN A 119 12.62 -4.92 -0.17
N GLU A 120 11.89 -6.03 0.01
CA GLU A 120 11.58 -7.01 -1.04
C GLU A 120 10.14 -6.85 -1.58
N VAL A 121 9.35 -5.93 -1.00
CA VAL A 121 7.97 -5.67 -1.41
C VAL A 121 7.94 -5.00 -2.78
N THR A 122 7.11 -5.56 -3.67
CA THR A 122 6.94 -5.17 -5.08
C THR A 122 6.16 -3.85 -5.22
N VAL A 123 6.70 -2.76 -4.68
CA VAL A 123 6.17 -1.42 -4.90
C VAL A 123 6.99 -0.73 -5.98
N PHE A 124 6.32 -0.23 -7.01
CA PHE A 124 6.98 0.48 -8.09
C PHE A 124 6.94 1.98 -7.78
N PHE A 125 8.10 2.64 -7.84
CA PHE A 125 8.20 4.09 -7.76
C PHE A 125 7.70 4.70 -9.07
N ILE A 126 6.73 5.62 -9.01
CA ILE A 126 6.41 6.47 -10.15
C ILE A 126 7.09 7.82 -9.89
N PRO A 127 8.17 8.18 -10.61
CA PRO A 127 8.75 9.51 -10.50
C PRO A 127 7.75 10.57 -10.96
N ASP A 128 7.62 11.66 -10.22
CA ASP A 128 6.88 12.84 -10.67
C ASP A 128 7.60 13.42 -11.90
N GLY A 129 6.97 13.36 -13.08
CA GLY A 129 7.55 13.96 -14.29
C GLY A 129 7.17 13.41 -15.66
N LEU A 130 6.09 12.66 -15.83
CA LEU A 130 5.53 12.42 -17.17
C LEU A 130 4.41 13.43 -17.46
N ASN A 131 4.83 14.67 -17.74
CA ASN A 131 4.07 15.57 -18.61
C ASN A 131 4.59 15.40 -20.04
#